data_AF-A0A433TLS2-F1
#
_entry.id   AF-A0A433TLS2-F1
#
_cell.length_a   1.000
_cell.length_b   1.000
_cell.length_c   1.000
_cell.angle_alpha   90.00
_cell.angle_beta   90.00
_cell.angle_gamma   90.00
#
_symmetry.space_group_name_H-M   'P 1'
#
loop_
_entity.id
_entity.type
_entity.pdbx_description
1 polymer ?
#
loop_
_entity_poly.entity_id
_entity_poly.type
_entity_poly.pdbx_seq_one_letter_code
_entity_poly.pdbx_strand_id
1 'polypeptide(L)' 'MNSIRQNLRSVLAIGTVVGGILVAAYPVIVAPFLNPEPWKEIQRTGRKGIEQDKIQPGGMKVWSDPFDRTSGK' A
#
# COMPACT_ATOMS: atom_id res chain seq x y z
N MET A 1 -6.30 41.99 12.44
CA MET A 1 -7.12 40.95 13.11
C MET A 1 -7.86 40.03 12.12
N ASN A 2 -8.38 40.53 11.00
CA ASN A 2 -9.06 39.70 9.99
C ASN A 2 -8.13 38.71 9.24
N SER A 3 -6.91 39.12 8.91
CA SER A 3 -5.91 38.26 8.25
C SER A 3 -5.52 37.04 9.10
N ILE A 4 -5.35 37.22 10.41
CA ILE A 4 -5.05 36.12 11.35
C ILE A 4 -6.19 35.10 11.37
N ARG A 5 -7.45 35.56 11.41
CA ARG A 5 -8.63 34.68 11.37
C ARG A 5 -8.77 33.97 10.03
N GLN A 6 -8.47 34.63 8.93
CA GLN A 6 -8.48 34.02 7.59
C GLN A 6 -7.40 32.93 7.47
N ASN A 7 -6.18 33.21 7.91
CA ASN A 7 -5.09 32.23 7.91
C ASN A 7 -5.42 31.01 8.79
N LEU A 8 -6.00 31.23 9.97
CA LEU A 8 -6.42 30.15 10.86
C LEU A 8 -7.48 29.25 10.22
N ARG A 9 -8.46 29.84 9.52
CA ARG A 9 -9.49 29.07 8.79
C ARG A 9 -8.88 28.25 7.66
N SER A 10 -7.93 28.81 6.92
CA SER A 10 -7.23 28.08 5.86
C SER A 10 -6.40 26.92 6.41
N VAL A 11 -5.66 27.13 7.51
CA VAL A 11 -4.91 26.07 8.19
C VAL A 11 -5.84 24.98 8.68
N LEU A 12 -6.99 25.33 9.27
CA LEU A 12 -7.97 24.36 9.72
C LEU A 12 -8.56 23.55 8.55
N ALA A 13 -8.91 24.21 7.45
CA ALA A 13 -9.42 23.55 6.25
C ALA A 13 -8.41 22.57 5.67
N ILE A 14 -7.17 23.01 5.45
CA ILE A 14 -6.08 22.16 4.94
C ILE A 14 -5.79 21.01 5.90
N GLY A 15 -5.68 21.30 7.20
CA GLY A 15 -5.45 20.30 8.23
C GLY A 15 -6.55 19.24 8.27
N THR A 16 -7.81 19.63 8.05
CA THR A 16 -8.95 18.70 7.98
C THR A 16 -8.84 17.79 6.76
N VAL A 17 -8.51 18.34 5.59
CA VAL A 17 -8.34 17.55 4.37
C VAL A 17 -7.17 16.58 4.50
N VAL A 18 -5.99 17.06 4.91
CA VAL A 18 -4.80 16.23 5.07
C VAL A 18 -5.02 15.18 6.16
N GLY A 19 -5.61 15.56 7.30
CA GLY A 19 -5.96 14.63 8.37
C GLY A 19 -6.94 13.55 7.89
N GLY A 20 -7.96 13.94 7.13
CA GLY A 20 -8.91 13.00 6.52
C GLY A 20 -8.23 12.01 5.57
N ILE A 21 -7.30 12.48 4.73
CA ILE A 21 -6.51 11.61 3.84
C ILE A 21 -5.67 10.62 4.65
N LEU A 22 -4.99 11.07 5.71
CA LEU A 22 -4.16 10.19 6.54
C LEU A 22 -4.99 9.13 7.26
N VAL A 23 -6.15 9.51 7.80
CA VAL A 23 -7.09 8.55 8.42
C VAL A 23 -7.57 7.53 7.39
N ALA A 24 -7.95 7.97 6.19
CA ALA A 24 -8.37 7.08 5.12
C ALA A 24 -7.23 6.17 4.59
N ALA A 25 -6.00 6.66 4.59
CA ALA A 25 -4.82 5.92 4.13
C ALA A 25 -4.32 4.90 5.16
N TYR A 26 -4.65 5.04 6.45
CA TYR A 26 -4.19 4.16 7.52
C TYR A 26 -4.40 2.66 7.22
N PRO A 27 -5.62 2.16 6.88
CA PRO A 27 -5.82 0.74 6.59
C PRO A 27 -5.17 0.26 5.30
N VAL A 28 -4.77 1.15 4.39
CA VAL A 28 -4.17 0.81 3.08
C VAL A 28 -2.66 0.76 3.15
N ILE A 29 -2.03 1.62 3.95
CA ILE A 29 -0.57 1.80 4.00
C ILE A 29 -0.01 1.35 5.35
N VAL A 30 -0.50 1.94 6.44
CA VAL A 30 0.10 1.77 7.76
C VAL A 30 -0.24 0.42 8.38
N ALA A 31 -1.52 0.04 8.38
CA ALA A 31 -1.95 -1.22 8.98
C ALA A 31 -1.32 -2.45 8.32
N PRO A 32 -1.25 -2.58 6.97
CA PRO A 32 -0.57 -3.69 6.32
C PRO A 32 0.95 -3.66 6.54
N PHE A 33 1.54 -2.48 6.71
CA PHE A 33 2.97 -2.34 6.99
C PHE A 33 3.31 -2.85 8.40
N LEU A 34 2.50 -2.52 9.41
CA LEU A 34 2.73 -2.92 10.80
C LEU A 34 2.34 -4.38 11.07
N ASN A 35 1.27 -4.87 10.46
CA ASN A 35 0.83 -6.25 10.59
C ASN A 35 0.35 -6.80 9.22
N PRO A 36 1.26 -7.35 8.40
CA PRO A 36 0.93 -7.79 7.05
C PRO A 36 0.17 -9.12 6.98
N GLU A 37 0.14 -9.91 8.06
CA GLU A 37 -0.36 -11.29 8.02
C GLU A 37 -1.83 -11.43 7.58
N PRO A 38 -2.78 -10.58 8.02
CA PRO A 38 -4.17 -10.65 7.55
C PRO A 38 -4.29 -10.48 6.03
N TRP A 39 -3.54 -9.53 5.45
CA TRP A 39 -3.54 -9.30 4.00
C TRP A 39 -2.85 -10.42 3.23
N LYS A 40 -1.79 -11.02 3.78
CA LYS A 40 -1.15 -12.19 3.17
C LYS A 40 -2.07 -13.41 3.14
N GLU A 41 -2.85 -13.64 4.18
CA GLU A 41 -3.81 -14.76 4.22
C GLU A 41 -4.96 -14.56 3.23
N ILE A 42 -5.51 -13.33 3.15
CA ILE A 42 -6.49 -12.96 2.12
C ILE A 42 -5.89 -13.16 0.72
N GLN A 43 -4.64 -12.75 0.51
CA GLN A 43 -3.95 -12.96 -0.76
C GLN A 43 -3.71 -14.43 -1.08
N ARG A 44 -3.37 -15.26 -0.09
CA ARG A 44 -3.14 -16.71 -0.25
C ARG A 44 -4.44 -17.41 -0.65
N THR A 45 -5.54 -17.09 0.04
CA THR A 45 -6.86 -17.66 -0.27
C THR A 45 -7.37 -17.18 -1.63
N GLY A 46 -7.22 -15.89 -1.95
CA GLY A 46 -7.61 -15.33 -3.25
C GLY A 46 -6.78 -15.84 -4.44
N ARG A 47 -5.51 -16.22 -4.22
CA ARG A 47 -4.64 -16.83 -5.25
C ARG A 47 -4.68 -18.36 -5.26
N LYS A 48 -5.56 -18.99 -4.49
CA LYS A 48 -5.67 -20.44 -4.45
C LYS A 48 -6.09 -20.96 -5.83
N GLY A 49 -5.32 -21.89 -6.39
CA GLY A 49 -5.57 -22.44 -7.74
C GLY A 49 -4.96 -21.63 -8.89
N ILE A 50 -4.27 -20.52 -8.60
CA ILE A 50 -3.49 -19.79 -9.59
C ILE A 50 -2.07 -20.36 -9.66
N GLU A 51 -1.79 -21.12 -10.72
CA GLU A 51 -0.44 -21.54 -11.10
C GLU A 51 0.28 -20.36 -11.76
N GLN A 52 0.93 -19.52 -10.94
CA GLN A 52 1.52 -18.25 -11.37
C GLN A 52 2.59 -18.41 -12.46
N ASP A 53 3.27 -19.56 -12.48
CA ASP A 53 4.25 -19.99 -13.47
C ASP A 53 3.61 -20.33 -14.83
N LYS A 54 2.38 -20.83 -14.84
CA LYS A 54 1.62 -21.11 -16.07
C LYS A 54 0.92 -19.90 -16.67
N ILE A 55 0.56 -18.92 -15.83
CA ILE A 55 -0.04 -17.65 -16.30
C ILE A 55 1.02 -16.69 -16.82
N GLN A 56 2.24 -16.76 -16.26
CA GLN A 56 3.31 -15.87 -16.68
C GLN A 56 3.83 -16.25 -18.08
N PRO A 57 4.00 -15.27 -18.99
CA PRO A 57 4.59 -15.53 -20.29
C PRO A 57 5.95 -16.20 -20.14
N GLY A 58 6.18 -17.26 -20.92
CA GLY A 58 7.41 -18.04 -20.86
C GLY A 58 8.65 -17.17 -21.04
N GLY A 59 9.63 -17.34 -20.15
CA GLY A 59 10.89 -16.57 -20.14
C GLY A 59 10.95 -15.40 -19.14
N MET A 60 9.84 -15.08 -18.46
CA MET A 60 9.84 -14.08 -17.38
C MET A 60 9.96 -14.74 -16.00
N LYS A 61 10.75 -14.11 -15.11
CA LYS A 61 10.93 -14.54 -13.71
C LYS A 61 9.60 -14.42 -12.96
N VAL A 62 9.21 -15.49 -12.25
CA VAL A 62 7.99 -15.53 -11.43
C VAL A 62 7.99 -14.35 -10.45
N TRP A 63 6.99 -13.48 -10.54
CA TRP A 63 6.89 -12.23 -9.79
C TRP A 63 6.67 -12.34 -8.27
N SER A 64 6.98 -13.50 -7.66
CA SER A 64 6.92 -13.68 -6.21
C SER A 64 8.05 -12.96 -5.47
N ASP A 65 9.19 -12.68 -6.12
CA ASP A 65 10.28 -11.86 -5.58
C ASP A 65 11.00 -11.05 -6.69
N PRO A 66 10.70 -9.73 -6.83
CA PRO A 66 11.37 -8.87 -7.81
C PRO A 66 12.85 -8.59 -7.46
N PHE A 67 13.30 -8.97 -6.26
CA PHE A 67 14.67 -8.77 -5.78
C PHE A 67 15.46 -10.07 -5.62
N ASP A 68 14.88 -11.23 -5.96
CA ASP A 68 15.61 -12.49 -5.82
C ASP A 68 16.95 -12.38 -6.56
N ARG A 69 18.00 -12.34 -5.75
CA ARG A 69 19.34 -11.96 -6.15
C ARG A 69 19.87 -13.19 -6.86
N THR A 70 20.26 -13.03 -8.12
CA THR A 70 21.10 -14.01 -8.83
C THR A 70 22.14 -14.55 -7.85
N SER A 71 21.91 -15.77 -7.35
CA SER A 71 22.96 -16.49 -6.64
C SER A 71 23.95 -16.83 -7.74
N GLY A 72 25.01 -16.03 -7.81
CA GLY A 72 26.12 -16.25 -8.71
C GLY A 72 26.63 -17.67 -8.50
N LYS A 73 26.37 -18.52 -9.49
CA LYS A 73 27.27 -19.59 -9.88
C LYS A 73 27.90 -19.17 -11.19
#